data_AF-A0A0C2VVN9-F1
#
_entry.id   AF-A0A0C2VVN9-F1
#
_cell.length_a   1.000
_cell.length_b   1.000
_cell.length_c   1.000
_cell.angle_alpha   90.00
_cell.angle_beta   90.00
_cell.angle_gamma   90.00
#
_symmetry.space_group_name_H-M   'P 1'
#
loop_
_entity.id
_entity.type
_entity.pdbx_description
1 polymer ?
#
loop_
_entity_poly.entity_id
_entity_poly.type
_entity_poly.pdbx_seq_one_letter_code
_entity_poly.pdbx_strand_id
1 'polypeptide(L)' 'MESKIEVLSTVTIQKSPDLYKIVDSLNRTLKERDLMFGLALDKENDEKAVFTIYRT' A
#
# COMPACT_ATOMS: atom_id res chain seq x y z
N MET A 1 -19.76 -9.38 -11.60
CA MET A 1 -19.75 -8.64 -10.32
C MET A 1 -18.49 -7.81 -10.33
N GLU A 2 -18.59 -6.48 -10.27
CA GLU A 2 -17.41 -5.61 -10.24
C GLU A 2 -16.59 -5.94 -8.99
N SER A 3 -15.33 -6.35 -9.16
CA SER A 3 -14.38 -6.52 -8.07
C SER A 3 -14.20 -5.16 -7.38
N LYS A 4 -14.90 -4.99 -6.26
CA LYS A 4 -14.93 -3.73 -5.53
C LYS A 4 -13.72 -3.69 -4.61
N ILE A 5 -12.72 -2.91 -4.99
CA ILE A 5 -11.53 -2.70 -4.16
C ILE A 5 -11.98 -2.03 -2.84
N GLU A 6 -11.75 -2.69 -1.72
CA GLU A 6 -12.06 -2.21 -0.36
C GLU A 6 -10.79 -1.78 0.37
N VAL A 7 -10.80 -0.64 1.05
CA VAL A 7 -9.67 -0.21 1.90
C VAL A 7 -9.78 -0.89 3.27
N LEU A 8 -8.78 -1.69 3.63
CA LEU A 8 -8.70 -2.34 4.94
C LEU A 8 -7.98 -1.48 5.98
N SER A 9 -6.92 -0.78 5.57
CA SER A 9 -6.14 0.06 6.47
C SER A 9 -5.33 1.10 5.70
N THR A 10 -5.13 2.25 6.31
CA THR A 10 -4.26 3.32 5.81
C THR A 10 -3.44 3.85 6.97
N VAL A 11 -2.12 3.94 6.79
CA VAL A 11 -1.21 4.53 7.77
C VAL A 11 -0.23 5.47 7.10
N THR A 12 0.05 6.60 7.76
CA THR A 12 1.10 7.53 7.34
C THR A 12 2.38 7.22 8.09
N ILE A 13 3.44 6.93 7.36
CA ILE A 13 4.75 6.51 7.88
C ILE A 13 5.85 7.44 7.37
N GLN A 14 7.03 7.43 8.02
CA GLN A 14 8.19 8.12 7.47
C GLN A 14 8.58 7.49 6.14
N LYS A 15 8.81 8.33 5.13
CA LYS A 15 9.29 7.90 3.83
C LYS A 15 10.68 7.31 4.02
N SER A 16 10.84 6.09 3.53
CA SER A 16 12.13 5.43 3.42
C SER A 16 12.34 5.01 1.96
N PRO A 17 13.58 5.13 1.45
CA PRO A 17 13.91 4.71 0.08
C PRO A 17 13.63 3.22 -0.17
N ASP A 18 13.52 2.40 0.88
CA ASP A 18 13.25 0.97 0.74
C ASP A 18 11.76 0.58 0.87
N LEU A 19 10.85 1.53 1.13
CA LEU A 19 9.41 1.21 1.30
C LEU A 19 8.81 0.54 0.07
N TYR A 20 9.24 0.93 -1.14
CA TYR A 20 8.74 0.31 -2.37
C TYR A 20 9.12 -1.17 -2.47
N LYS A 21 10.27 -1.58 -1.91
CA LYS A 21 10.71 -2.98 -1.89
C LYS A 21 9.79 -3.82 -1.00
N ILE A 22 9.37 -3.27 0.13
CA ILE A 22 8.42 -3.92 1.04
C ILE A 22 7.09 -4.12 0.31
N VAL A 23 6.58 -3.06 -0.34
CA VAL A 23 5.32 -3.10 -1.08
C VAL A 23 5.37 -4.10 -2.25
N ASP A 24 6.47 -4.13 -3.01
CA ASP A 24 6.69 -5.12 -4.08
C ASP A 24 6.70 -6.55 -3.52
N SER A 25 7.45 -6.79 -2.45
CA SER A 25 7.51 -8.11 -1.80
C SER A 25 6.13 -8.58 -1.33
N LEU A 26 5.33 -7.69 -0.73
CA LEU A 26 3.98 -8.02 -0.26
C LEU A 26 3.05 -8.33 -1.44
N ASN A 27 3.04 -7.49 -2.48
CA ASN A 27 2.20 -7.72 -3.65
C ASN A 27 2.60 -9.00 -4.40
N ARG A 28 3.88 -9.37 -4.46
CA ARG A 28 4.32 -10.60 -5.12
C ARG A 28 4.01 -11.87 -4.32
N THR A 29 3.85 -11.77 -3.01
CA THR A 29 3.66 -12.94 -2.13
C THR A 29 2.22 -13.12 -1.64
N LEU A 30 1.41 -12.06 -1.64
CA LEU A 30 0.06 -12.06 -1.04
C LEU A 30 -1.06 -11.70 -2.03
N LYS A 31 -0.77 -11.37 -3.29
CA LYS A 31 -1.79 -11.04 -4.30
C LYS A 31 -2.81 -12.17 -4.54
N GLU A 32 -2.41 -13.43 -4.39
CA GLU A 32 -3.31 -14.59 -4.48
C GLU A 32 -4.28 -14.70 -3.30
N ARG A 33 -4.12 -13.87 -2.26
CA ARG A 33 -5.01 -13.81 -1.09
C ARG A 33 -5.97 -12.63 -1.16
N ASP A 34 -6.23 -12.11 -2.35
CA ASP A 34 -7.09 -10.95 -2.58
C ASP A 34 -6.64 -9.71 -1.79
N LEU A 35 -5.32 -9.57 -1.61
CA LEU A 35 -4.70 -8.42 -0.95
C LEU A 35 -3.82 -7.64 -1.92
N MET A 36 -3.96 -6.32 -1.88
CA MET A 36 -3.10 -5.40 -2.60
C MET A 36 -2.54 -4.35 -1.65
N PHE A 37 -1.29 -3.95 -1.87
CA PHE A 37 -0.57 -2.99 -1.05
C PHE A 37 -0.18 -1.79 -1.89
N GLY A 38 -0.59 -0.60 -1.46
CA GLY A 38 -0.30 0.67 -2.11
C GLY A 38 0.65 1.53 -1.30
N LEU A 39 1.43 2.34 -2.00
CA LEU A 39 2.31 3.35 -1.43
C LEU A 39 2.20 4.63 -2.24
N ALA A 40 1.89 5.73 -1.57
CA ALA A 40 1.87 7.06 -2.14
C ALA A 40 2.69 8.02 -1.27
N LEU A 41 3.20 9.11 -1.85
CA LEU A 41 3.72 10.21 -1.04
C LEU A 41 2.56 10.93 -0.37
N ASP A 42 2.79 11.40 0.85
CA ASP A 42 1.83 12.30 1.49
C ASP A 42 1.80 13.64 0.73
N LYS A 43 0.60 14.21 0.57
CA LYS A 43 0.38 15.42 -0.24
C LYS A 43 0.83 16.70 0.47
N GLU A 44 0.87 16.67 1.80
CA GLU A 44 1.21 17.82 2.63
C GLU A 44 2.65 17.74 3.14
N ASN A 45 3.23 16.54 3.21
CA ASN A 45 4.60 16.33 3.67
C ASN A 45 5.35 15.25 2.85
N ASP A 46 6.31 15.65 2.02
CA ASP A 46 7.07 14.74 1.15
C ASP A 46 8.12 13.86 1.88
N GLU A 47 8.33 14.08 3.18
CA GLU A 47 9.07 13.19 4.08
C GLU A 47 8.20 12.04 4.60
N LYS A 48 6.89 12.08 4.34
CA LYS A 48 5.93 11.03 4.73
C LYS A 48 5.44 10.26 3.51
N ALA A 49 5.03 9.02 3.77
CA ALA A 49 4.38 8.16 2.79
C ALA A 49 3.09 7.58 3.38
N VAL A 50 2.08 7.47 2.54
CA VAL A 50 0.80 6.83 2.85
C VAL A 50 0.86 5.40 2.34
N PHE A 51 0.84 4.45 3.26
CA PHE A 51 0.75 3.03 2.98
C PHE A 51 -0.69 2.56 3.17
N THR A 52 -1.23 1.86 2.17
CA THR A 52 -2.63 1.42 2.18
C THR A 52 -2.72 -0.07 1.87
N ILE A 53 -3.57 -0.78 2.60
CA ILE A 53 -3.90 -2.18 2.35
C ILE A 53 -5.31 -2.22 1.77
N TYR A 54 -5.46 -2.92 0.65
CA TYR A 54 -6.72 -3.13 -0.05
C TYR A 54 -7.09 -4.61 -0.09
N ARG A 55 -8.38 -4.89 -0.08
CA ARG A 55 -8.97 -6.18 -0.48
C ARG A 55 -9.50 -6.05 -1.91
N THR A 56 -9.18 -7.00 -2.78
CA THR A 56 -9.47 -6.96 -4.23
C THR A 56 -10.50 -7.98 -4.67
#